data_AF-A0A1V4QLX1-F1
#
_entry.id   AF-A0A1V4QLX1-F1
#
_cell.length_a   1.000
_cell.length_b   1.000
_cell.length_c   1.000
_cell.angle_alpha   90.00
_cell.angle_beta   90.00
_cell.angle_gamma   90.00
#
_symmetry.space_group_name_H-M   'P 1'
#
loop_
_entity.id
_entity.type
_entity.pdbx_description
1 polymer ?
#
loop_
_entity_poly.entity_id
_entity_poly.type
_entity_poly.pdbx_seq_one_letter_code
_entity_poly.pdbx_strand_id
1 'polypeptide(L)' 'MMEFINRKRLFRPDEVAQLLDLSRRTVYRMIRDGRLPGVRMGSRPWRVPRESLIALCPEIFNPPTLN' A
#
# COMPACT_ATOMS: atom_id res chain seq x y z
N MET A 1 -9.77 -3.26 -13.07
CA MET A 1 -8.97 -3.45 -11.83
C MET A 1 -8.03 -2.26 -11.59
N MET A 2 -7.18 -1.88 -12.55
CA MET A 2 -6.21 -0.78 -12.39
C MET A 2 -6.80 0.62 -12.20
N GLU A 3 -7.91 0.95 -12.85
CA GLU A 3 -8.59 2.25 -12.72
C GLU A 3 -8.97 2.61 -11.26
N PHE A 4 -9.43 1.60 -10.50
CA PHE A 4 -9.89 1.79 -9.11
C PHE A 4 -8.76 1.98 -8.12
N ILE A 5 -7.60 1.36 -8.37
CA ILE A 5 -6.40 1.50 -7.53
C ILE A 5 -5.94 2.96 -7.57
N ASN A 6 -6.03 3.61 -8.73
CA ASN A 6 -5.51 4.96 -8.88
C ASN A 6 -6.34 6.02 -8.12
N ARG A 7 -7.65 5.80 -7.94
CA ARG A 7 -8.53 6.72 -7.18
C ARG A 7 -8.62 6.40 -5.69
N LYS A 8 -8.19 5.20 -5.27
CA LYS A 8 -8.30 4.74 -3.89
C LYS A 8 -7.21 5.36 -3.01
N ARG A 9 -7.62 6.02 -1.92
CA ARG A 9 -6.70 6.72 -1.00
C ARG A 9 -6.18 5.85 0.14
N LEU A 10 -6.92 4.83 0.56
CA LEU A 10 -6.57 3.99 1.72
C LEU A 10 -6.67 2.51 1.34
N PHE A 11 -5.58 1.78 1.53
CA PHE A 11 -5.48 0.36 1.22
C PHE A 11 -5.47 -0.47 2.49
N ARG A 12 -6.05 -1.68 2.43
CA ARG A 12 -5.90 -2.68 3.48
C ARG A 12 -4.54 -3.38 3.36
N PRO A 13 -3.97 -3.94 4.45
CA PRO A 13 -2.72 -4.68 4.40
C PRO A 13 -2.74 -5.86 3.41
N ASP A 14 -3.91 -6.49 3.21
CA ASP A 14 -4.11 -7.54 2.22
C ASP A 14 -4.06 -7.05 0.76
N GLU A 15 -4.50 -5.82 0.50
CA GLU A 15 -4.41 -5.19 -0.82
C GLU A 15 -2.98 -4.72 -1.09
N VAL A 16 -2.32 -4.15 -0.09
CA VAL A 16 -0.91 -3.76 -0.16
C VAL A 16 -0.01 -4.96 -0.44
N ALA A 17 -0.30 -6.10 0.19
CA ALA A 17 0.40 -7.36 -0.06
C ALA A 17 0.34 -7.77 -1.54
N GLN A 18 -0.83 -7.64 -2.17
CA GLN A 18 -0.99 -7.94 -3.59
C GLN A 18 -0.30 -6.90 -4.49
N LEU A 19 -0.37 -5.61 -4.12
CA LEU A 19 0.25 -4.52 -4.90
C LEU A 19 1.78 -4.58 -4.89
N LEU A 20 2.37 -4.92 -3.74
CA LEU A 20 3.83 -5.00 -3.58
C LEU A 20 4.40 -6.40 -3.87
N ASP A 21 3.54 -7.36 -4.22
CA ASP A 21 3.88 -8.79 -4.33
C ASP A 21 4.62 -9.33 -3.08
N LEU A 22 4.08 -9.03 -1.90
CA LEU A 22 4.62 -9.41 -0.60
C LEU A 22 3.64 -10.26 0.19
N SER A 23 4.16 -11.07 1.13
CA SER A 23 3.29 -11.74 2.09
C SER A 23 2.59 -10.74 3.02
N ARG A 24 1.35 -11.03 3.43
CA ARG A 24 0.62 -10.23 4.45
C ARG A 24 1.44 -10.03 5.73
N ARG A 25 2.19 -11.07 6.14
CA ARG A 25 3.08 -11.03 7.31
C ARG A 25 4.18 -9.98 7.15
N THR A 26 4.78 -9.90 5.97
CA THR A 26 5.80 -8.88 5.65
C THR A 26 5.20 -7.48 5.74
N VAL A 27 4.00 -7.25 5.18
CA VAL A 27 3.32 -5.95 5.25
C VAL A 27 3.03 -5.54 6.69
N TYR A 28 2.46 -6.43 7.52
CA TYR A 28 2.24 -6.14 8.93
C TYR A 28 3.52 -5.86 9.70
N ARG A 29 4.61 -6.58 9.41
CA ARG A 29 5.93 -6.32 9.99
C ARG A 29 6.44 -4.94 9.59
N MET A 30 6.37 -4.57 8.31
CA MET A 30 6.79 -3.25 7.84
C MET A 30 6.00 -2.11 8.49
N ILE A 31 4.69 -2.30 8.72
CA ILE A 31 3.87 -1.34 9.45
C ILE A 31 4.32 -1.22 10.90
N ARG A 32 4.55 -2.36 11.58
CA ARG A 32 5.00 -2.38 12.98
C ARG A 32 6.38 -1.78 13.18
N ASP A 33 7.28 -2.00 12.23
CA ASP A 33 8.65 -1.49 12.24
C ASP A 33 8.74 -0.02 11.76
N GLY A 34 7.61 0.59 11.36
CA GLY A 34 7.56 1.98 10.89
C GLY A 34 8.07 2.19 9.45
N ARG A 35 8.47 1.12 8.75
CA ARG A 35 8.94 1.16 7.35
C ARG A 35 7.81 1.44 6.36
N LEU A 36 6.58 1.08 6.71
CA LEU A 36 5.39 1.39 5.93
C LEU A 36 4.40 2.16 6.81
N PRO A 37 4.17 3.46 6.57
CA PRO A 37 3.20 4.22 7.33
C PRO A 37 1.80 3.59 7.26
N GLY A 38 1.28 3.20 8.41
CA GLY A 38 -0.07 2.70 8.56
C GLY A 38 -0.86 3.59 9.53
N VAL A 39 -2.14 3.79 9.25
CA VAL A 39 -3.08 4.48 10.14
C VAL A 39 -4.02 3.43 10.74
N ARG A 40 -4.14 3.42 12.07
CA ARG A 40 -5.10 2.58 12.78
C ARG A 40 -6.19 3.46 13.40
N MET A 41 -7.41 3.34 12.89
CA MET A 41 -8.57 4.10 13.40
C MET A 41 -9.23 3.34 14.55
N GLY A 42 -8.66 3.45 15.75
CA GLY A 42 -9.14 2.76 16.95
C GLY A 42 -9.08 1.23 16.79
N SER A 43 -10.17 0.52 17.08
CA SER A 43 -10.27 -0.93 16.92
C SER A 43 -10.34 -1.41 15.46
N ARG A 44 -10.35 -0.51 14.48
CA ARG A 44 -10.41 -0.90 13.07
C ARG A 44 -9.07 -1.46 12.59
N PRO A 45 -9.09 -2.36 11.59
CA PRO A 45 -7.86 -2.86 10.98
C PRO A 45 -7.04 -1.73 10.36
N TRP A 46 -5.73 -1.93 10.26
CA TRP A 46 -4.81 -0.98 9.66
C TRP A 46 -5.24 -0.55 8.25
N ARG A 47 -4.91 0.70 7.91
CA ARG A 47 -5.02 1.24 6.55
C ARG A 47 -3.70 1.89 6.17
N VAL A 48 -3.30 1.71 4.92
CA VAL A 48 -2.07 2.28 4.37
C VAL A 48 -2.48 3.37 3.38
N PRO A 49 -2.05 4.62 3.58
CA PRO A 49 -2.30 5.70 2.62
C PRO A 49 -1.64 5.43 1.26
N ARG A 50 -2.28 5.87 0.18
CA ARG A 50 -1.74 5.76 -1.18
C ARG A 50 -0.38 6.45 -1.28
N GLU A 51 -0.25 7.62 -0.66
CA GLU A 51 0.96 8.43 -0.67
C GLU A 51 2.14 7.66 -0.07
N SER A 52 1.89 6.84 0.95
CA SER A 52 2.91 5.99 1.57
C SER A 52 3.38 4.88 0.64
N LEU A 53 2.49 4.34 -0.21
CA LEU A 53 2.86 3.35 -1.21
C LEU A 53 3.64 3.97 -2.37
N ILE A 54 3.25 5.15 -2.83
CA ILE A 54 4.00 5.89 -3.88
C ILE A 54 5.39 6.23 -3.40
N ALA A 55 5.53 6.71 -2.15
CA ALA A 55 6.82 7.05 -1.58
C ALA A 55 7.74 5.82 -1.46
N LEU A 56 7.18 4.63 -1.24
CA LEU A 56 7.94 3.38 -1.16
C LEU A 56 8.27 2.81 -2.55
N CYS A 57 7.31 2.84 -3.48
CA CYS A 57 7.45 2.28 -4.81
C CYS A 57 6.54 3.04 -5.80
N PRO A 58 7.06 4.09 -6.46
CA PRO A 58 6.26 4.93 -7.37
C PRO A 58 5.84 4.19 -8.64
N GLU A 59 6.65 3.22 -9.09
CA GLU A 59 6.45 2.40 -10.31
C GLU A 59 5.08 1.68 -10.33
N ILE A 60 4.53 1.33 -9.16
CA ILE A 60 3.24 0.64 -9.04
C ILE A 60 2.08 1.53 -9.49
N PHE A 61 2.25 2.86 -9.41
CA PHE A 61 1.23 3.84 -9.75
C PHE A 61 1.55 4.66 -11.00
N ASN A 62 2.76 4.54 -11.53
CA ASN A 62 3.15 5.16 -12.79
C ASN A 62 3.85 4.09 -13.64
N PRO A 63 3.11 3.30 -14.44
CA PRO A 63 3.75 2.36 -15.34
C PRO A 63 4.70 3.16 -16.25
N PRO A 64 5.92 2.67 -16.52
CA PRO A 64 6.80 3.33 -17.45
C PRO A 64 6.03 3.48 -18.76
N THR A 65 5.78 4.74 -19.15
CA THR A 65 5.31 5.07 -20.49
C THR A 65 6.35 4.49 -21.43
N LEU A 66 6.04 3.33 -22.00
CA LEU A 66 6.79 2.75 -23.11
C LEU A 66 6.71 3.79 -24.24
N ASN A 67 7.81 4.51 -24.43
CA ASN A 67 8.06 5.35 -25.60
C ASN A 67 8.18 4.46 -26.85
#